data_AF-A0A3M6KA08-F1
#
_entry.id   AF-A0A3M6KA08-F1
#
_cell.length_a   1.000
_cell.length_b   1.000
_cell.length_c   1.000
_cell.angle_alpha   90.00
_cell.angle_beta   90.00
_cell.angle_gamma   90.00
#
_symmetry.space_group_name_H-M   'P 1'
#
loop_
_entity.id
_entity.type
_entity.pdbx_description
1 polymer ?
#
loop_
_entity_poly.entity_id
_entity_poly.type
_entity_poly.pdbx_seq_one_letter_code
_entity_poly.pdbx_strand_id
1 'polypeptide(L)'
;AERHGLSSLILHSSIKELKQVIDMGIPPIVILPGLHDVVQHASIISGYDDNEKTIFHYVPEQKPSEEGIQVGVIPEKRFEKLWSEDGCLMVLLGPTDIISSLKSDENKTKSNRLCFESERLSLQKQTQETIDSLKKAVELNPDNSTALCLLGGVLNEQSNPDCVSYYEKSLEKNKNCYLAYRGLGNFYLKNQQFDKSEKNYTHAIEINDNRFGPIYKNRGYVRQQQNKMNEAKEDYQSYIKFTPNAKDRGMIERALNEM
;
A
#
# COMPACT_ATOMS: atom_id res chain seq x y z
N ALA A 1 -17.70 7.15 -11.07
CA ALA A 1 -18.22 8.26 -10.26
C ALA A 1 -18.28 9.55 -11.05
N GLU A 2 -17.15 10.13 -11.47
CA GLU A 2 -17.10 11.45 -12.13
C GLU A 2 -17.86 11.53 -13.45
N ARG A 3 -17.80 10.49 -14.29
CA ARG A 3 -18.63 10.40 -15.52
C ARG A 3 -20.14 10.43 -15.25
N HIS A 4 -20.56 10.17 -14.02
CA HIS A 4 -21.94 10.20 -13.56
C HIS A 4 -22.26 11.45 -12.72
N GLY A 5 -21.42 12.49 -12.77
CA GLY A 5 -21.69 13.79 -12.13
C GLY A 5 -21.29 13.91 -10.66
N LEU A 6 -20.62 12.90 -10.08
CA LEU A 6 -20.06 12.99 -8.72
C LEU A 6 -18.68 13.64 -8.73
N SER A 7 -18.36 14.40 -7.69
CA SER A 7 -17.00 14.85 -7.41
C SER A 7 -16.24 13.83 -6.56
N SER A 8 -14.91 13.84 -6.68
CA SER A 8 -14.03 13.04 -5.83
C SER A 8 -13.04 13.90 -5.05
N LEU A 9 -12.71 13.48 -3.83
CA LEU A 9 -11.70 14.11 -3.00
C LEU A 9 -10.81 13.04 -2.40
N ILE A 10 -9.49 13.23 -2.50
CA ILE A 10 -8.50 12.25 -2.06
C ILE A 10 -7.57 12.91 -1.04
N LEU A 11 -7.53 12.34 0.17
CA LEU A 11 -6.88 12.93 1.33
C LEU A 11 -6.02 11.89 2.04
N HIS A 12 -4.87 12.30 2.57
CA HIS A 12 -4.27 11.61 3.72
C HIS A 12 -5.01 12.11 4.95
N SER A 13 -5.47 11.21 5.81
CA SER A 13 -6.39 11.56 6.89
C SER A 13 -6.01 10.90 8.22
N SER A 14 -6.92 10.94 9.19
CA SER A 14 -6.78 10.37 10.52
C SER A 14 -8.08 9.70 10.95
N ILE A 15 -8.04 8.86 11.99
CA ILE A 15 -9.27 8.25 12.55
C ILE A 15 -10.29 9.32 12.95
N LYS A 16 -9.82 10.44 13.50
CA LYS A 16 -10.69 11.55 13.90
C LYS A 16 -11.44 12.15 12.71
N GLU A 17 -10.73 12.46 11.63
CA GLU A 17 -11.32 13.04 10.42
C GLU A 17 -12.21 12.02 9.69
N LEU A 18 -11.82 10.74 9.67
CA LEU A 18 -12.62 9.65 9.15
C LEU A 18 -13.99 9.61 9.84
N LYS A 19 -14.01 9.63 11.18
CA LYS A 19 -15.25 9.65 11.99
C LYS A 19 -16.10 10.88 11.70
N GLN A 20 -15.48 12.06 11.59
CA GLN A 20 -16.20 13.29 11.22
C GLN A 20 -16.89 13.19 9.87
N VAL A 21 -16.24 12.60 8.87
CA VAL A 21 -16.84 12.40 7.54
C VAL A 21 -17.99 11.39 7.58
N ILE A 22 -17.85 10.33 8.39
CA ILE A 22 -18.92 9.36 8.64
C ILE A 22 -20.14 10.05 9.30
N ASP A 23 -19.92 10.89 10.31
CA ASP A 23 -20.98 11.64 11.01
C ASP A 23 -21.71 12.62 10.10
N MET A 24 -21.05 13.10 9.04
CA MET A 24 -21.67 13.90 7.98
C MET A 24 -22.52 13.07 7.01
N GLY A 25 -22.58 11.75 7.18
CA GLY A 25 -23.32 10.84 6.31
C GLY A 25 -22.62 10.55 4.98
N ILE A 26 -21.33 10.87 4.85
CA ILE A 26 -20.53 10.60 3.66
C ILE A 26 -19.76 9.29 3.90
N PRO A 27 -20.05 8.19 3.19
CA PRO A 27 -19.33 6.93 3.39
C PRO A 27 -17.93 7.03 2.76
N PRO A 28 -16.84 7.05 3.56
CA PRO A 28 -15.50 7.16 3.02
C PRO A 28 -15.04 5.81 2.46
N ILE A 29 -14.26 5.86 1.38
CA ILE A 29 -13.55 4.71 0.83
C ILE A 29 -12.11 4.80 1.33
N VAL A 30 -11.62 3.74 1.96
CA VAL A 30 -10.22 3.64 2.39
C VAL A 30 -9.52 2.51 1.67
N ILE A 31 -8.21 2.61 1.55
CA ILE A 31 -7.37 1.54 1.03
C ILE A 31 -6.81 0.77 2.23
N LEU A 32 -7.14 -0.51 2.30
CA LEU A 32 -6.65 -1.42 3.32
C LEU A 32 -5.80 -2.53 2.70
N PRO A 33 -4.86 -3.11 3.47
CA PRO A 33 -4.18 -4.33 3.09
C PRO A 33 -5.15 -5.44 2.73
N GLY A 34 -4.95 -6.06 1.56
CA GLY A 34 -5.67 -7.26 1.16
C GLY A 34 -5.22 -8.48 1.95
N LEU A 35 -6.08 -9.50 1.97
CA LEU A 35 -5.78 -10.82 2.52
C LEU A 35 -5.30 -11.71 1.37
N HIS A 36 -4.03 -12.11 1.40
CA HIS A 36 -3.40 -13.08 0.48
C HIS A 36 -3.51 -12.77 -1.02
N ASP A 37 -2.37 -12.64 -1.71
CA ASP A 37 -2.24 -12.39 -3.16
C ASP A 37 -2.86 -11.08 -3.70
N VAL A 38 -3.79 -10.46 -2.96
CA VAL A 38 -4.37 -9.14 -3.25
C VAL A 38 -3.57 -8.09 -2.50
N VAL A 39 -2.79 -7.29 -3.24
CA VAL A 39 -1.87 -6.31 -2.63
C VAL A 39 -2.65 -5.27 -1.82
N GLN A 40 -3.82 -4.80 -2.25
CA GLN A 40 -4.65 -3.87 -1.47
C GLN A 40 -6.13 -4.05 -1.85
N HIS A 41 -7.07 -3.70 -0.97
CA HIS A 41 -8.48 -3.62 -1.32
C HIS A 41 -9.06 -2.26 -0.90
N ALA A 42 -9.94 -1.73 -1.75
CA ALA A 42 -10.75 -0.57 -1.40
C ALA A 42 -11.92 -1.05 -0.54
N SER A 43 -12.12 -0.42 0.62
CA SER A 43 -13.21 -0.74 1.54
C SER A 43 -14.04 0.49 1.81
N ILE A 44 -15.37 0.36 1.71
CA ILE A 44 -16.30 1.41 2.12
C ILE A 44 -16.48 1.30 3.63
N ILE A 45 -16.25 2.38 4.36
CA ILE A 45 -16.49 2.43 5.81
C ILE A 45 -17.92 2.89 6.04
N SER A 46 -18.68 2.07 6.76
CA SER A 46 -20.12 2.29 6.98
C SER A 46 -20.42 2.91 8.34
N GLY A 47 -19.47 2.90 9.27
CA GLY A 47 -19.68 3.43 10.62
C GLY A 47 -18.54 3.10 11.57
N TYR A 48 -18.75 3.40 12.85
CA TYR A 48 -17.87 3.05 13.94
C TYR A 48 -18.64 2.96 15.27
N ASP A 49 -18.04 2.34 16.28
CA ASP A 49 -18.52 2.34 17.66
C ASP A 49 -17.39 2.81 18.59
N ASP A 50 -17.60 3.92 19.28
CA ASP A 50 -16.61 4.53 20.17
C ASP A 50 -16.49 3.81 21.53
N ASN A 51 -17.51 3.08 21.95
CA ASN A 51 -17.48 2.31 23.20
C ASN A 51 -16.70 1.01 22.98
N GLU A 52 -17.02 0.29 21.90
CA GLU A 52 -16.36 -0.98 21.54
C GLU A 52 -15.02 -0.77 20.82
N LYS A 53 -14.69 0.47 20.42
CA LYS A 53 -13.49 0.82 19.66
C LYS A 53 -13.38 -0.01 18.38
N THR A 54 -14.42 0.04 17.55
CA THR A 54 -14.50 -0.70 16.30
C THR A 54 -14.88 0.18 15.11
N ILE A 55 -14.36 -0.17 13.94
CA ILE A 55 -14.71 0.41 12.64
C ILE A 55 -15.52 -0.61 11.85
N PHE A 56 -16.61 -0.15 11.24
CA PHE A 56 -17.50 -0.97 10.43
C PHE A 56 -17.22 -0.74 8.95
N HIS A 57 -17.15 -1.82 8.17
CA HIS A 57 -16.87 -1.72 6.75
C HIS A 57 -17.74 -2.67 5.93
N TYR A 58 -18.02 -2.28 4.69
CA TYR A 58 -18.79 -3.09 3.76
C TYR A 58 -18.00 -4.35 3.36
N VAL A 59 -18.67 -5.51 3.42
CA VAL A 59 -18.15 -6.77 2.92
C VAL A 59 -18.98 -7.17 1.69
N PRO A 60 -18.39 -7.14 0.47
CA PRO A 60 -19.11 -7.57 -0.72
C PRO A 60 -19.45 -9.06 -0.63
N GLU A 61 -20.71 -9.41 -0.85
CA GLU A 61 -21.14 -10.81 -0.90
C GLU A 61 -20.44 -11.55 -2.06
N GLN A 62 -19.96 -12.77 -1.79
CA GLN A 62 -19.40 -13.64 -2.85
C GLN A 62 -20.48 -14.35 -3.68
N LYS A 63 -21.73 -14.38 -3.18
CA LYS A 63 -22.91 -14.88 -3.88
C LYS A 63 -24.10 -14.01 -3.47
N PRO A 64 -24.98 -13.61 -4.40
CA PRO A 64 -26.17 -12.85 -4.06
C PRO A 64 -27.01 -13.69 -3.09
N SER A 65 -27.06 -13.30 -1.83
CA SER A 65 -28.01 -13.85 -0.87
C SER A 65 -29.24 -12.94 -0.83
N GLU A 66 -30.40 -13.48 -0.45
CA GLU A 66 -31.60 -12.67 -0.22
C GLU A 66 -31.47 -11.77 1.03
N GLU A 67 -30.36 -11.89 1.80
CA GLU A 67 -30.14 -11.28 3.10
C GLU A 67 -29.19 -10.06 3.06
N GLY A 68 -29.63 -8.99 2.40
CA GLY A 68 -29.14 -7.63 2.67
C GLY A 68 -27.64 -7.36 2.52
N ILE A 69 -27.15 -6.28 3.13
CA ILE A 69 -25.76 -5.83 3.09
C ILE A 69 -24.98 -6.42 4.27
N GLN A 70 -23.89 -7.13 4.01
CA GLN A 70 -22.99 -7.61 5.07
C GLN A 70 -22.02 -6.53 5.52
N VAL A 71 -21.92 -6.34 6.85
CA VAL A 71 -20.99 -5.40 7.49
C VAL A 71 -19.97 -6.18 8.31
N GLY A 72 -18.70 -5.96 8.01
CA GLY A 72 -17.55 -6.45 8.78
C GLY A 72 -17.17 -5.49 9.88
N VAL A 73 -16.54 -6.02 10.94
CA VAL A 73 -16.09 -5.26 12.11
C VAL A 73 -14.58 -5.43 12.28
N ILE A 74 -13.85 -4.31 12.37
CA ILE A 74 -12.41 -4.29 12.60
C ILE A 74 -12.14 -3.49 13.88
N PRO A 75 -11.36 -4.01 14.85
CA PRO A 75 -10.91 -3.21 15.99
C PRO A 75 -10.17 -1.94 15.53
N GLU A 76 -10.51 -0.78 16.07
CA GLU A 76 -10.03 0.54 15.65
C GLU A 76 -8.50 0.61 15.62
N LYS A 77 -7.85 0.11 16.67
CA LYS A 77 -6.37 0.04 16.74
C LYS A 77 -5.76 -0.79 15.61
N ARG A 78 -6.42 -1.89 15.22
CA ARG A 78 -5.97 -2.73 14.11
C ARG A 78 -6.20 -2.00 12.78
N PHE A 79 -7.37 -1.40 12.60
CA PHE A 79 -7.69 -0.60 11.42
C PHE A 79 -6.69 0.54 11.23
N GLU A 80 -6.43 1.33 12.26
CA GLU A 80 -5.47 2.44 12.22
C GLU A 80 -4.06 1.99 11.88
N LYS A 81 -3.59 0.88 12.50
CA LYS A 81 -2.29 0.28 12.15
C LYS A 81 -2.21 -0.01 10.65
N LEU A 82 -3.17 -0.78 10.14
CA LEU A 82 -3.19 -1.23 8.75
C LEU A 82 -3.33 -0.06 7.77
N TRP A 83 -4.18 0.92 8.08
CA TRP A 83 -4.41 2.08 7.25
C TRP A 83 -3.20 3.01 7.19
N SER A 84 -2.42 3.10 8.28
CA SER A 84 -1.19 3.89 8.33
C SER A 84 -0.07 3.36 7.42
N GLU A 85 -0.06 2.06 7.11
CA GLU A 85 0.94 1.45 6.21
C GLU A 85 0.86 2.04 4.79
N ASP A 86 -0.34 2.45 4.37
CA ASP A 86 -0.63 3.06 3.06
C ASP A 86 -0.94 4.58 3.17
N GLY A 87 -0.48 5.22 4.26
CA GLY A 87 -0.56 6.67 4.44
C GLY A 87 -1.93 7.21 4.87
N CYS A 88 -2.82 6.37 5.38
CA CYS A 88 -4.17 6.78 5.77
C CYS A 88 -4.96 7.45 4.63
N LEU A 89 -4.85 6.88 3.43
CA LEU A 89 -5.52 7.40 2.23
C LEU A 89 -7.03 7.20 2.32
N MET A 90 -7.77 8.30 2.17
CA MET A 90 -9.23 8.36 2.15
C MET A 90 -9.71 8.94 0.83
N VAL A 91 -10.67 8.29 0.20
CA VAL A 91 -11.35 8.73 -1.02
C VAL A 91 -12.81 8.99 -0.70
N LEU A 92 -13.26 10.20 -0.97
CA LEU A 92 -14.65 10.61 -0.82
C LEU A 92 -15.28 10.79 -2.19
N LEU A 93 -16.52 10.35 -2.33
CA LEU A 93 -17.33 10.51 -3.53
C LEU A 93 -18.66 11.12 -3.14
N GLY A 94 -19.10 12.16 -3.82
CA GLY A 94 -20.36 12.81 -3.51
C GLY A 94 -20.72 13.95 -4.46
N PRO A 95 -21.90 14.55 -4.27
CA PRO A 95 -22.29 15.79 -4.94
C PRO A 95 -21.23 16.88 -4.80
N THR A 96 -21.03 17.67 -5.85
CA THR A 96 -19.96 18.68 -5.92
C THR A 96 -20.06 19.74 -4.84
N ASP A 97 -21.27 20.18 -4.50
CA ASP A 97 -21.56 21.13 -3.42
C ASP A 97 -21.17 20.56 -2.05
N ILE A 98 -21.43 19.28 -1.79
CA ILE A 98 -21.00 18.61 -0.56
C ILE A 98 -19.48 18.49 -0.52
N ILE A 99 -18.86 17.94 -1.57
CA ILE A 99 -17.41 17.69 -1.58
C ILE A 99 -16.60 18.99 -1.52
N SER A 100 -17.03 20.04 -2.22
CA SER A 100 -16.35 21.34 -2.20
C SER A 100 -16.49 22.09 -0.86
N SER A 101 -17.48 21.75 -0.05
CA SER A 101 -17.65 22.32 1.30
C SER A 101 -16.65 21.75 2.32
N LEU A 102 -16.04 20.60 2.03
CA LEU A 102 -15.06 19.96 2.91
C LEU A 102 -13.74 20.74 2.87
N LYS A 103 -13.34 21.29 4.02
CA LYS A 103 -12.07 22.00 4.17
C LYS A 103 -10.91 21.04 3.82
N SER A 104 -10.15 21.39 2.79
CA SER A 104 -8.97 20.65 2.38
C SER A 104 -7.95 21.56 1.72
N ASP A 105 -6.68 21.15 1.76
CA ASP A 105 -5.60 21.84 1.07
C ASP A 105 -5.61 21.42 -0.41
N GLU A 106 -5.82 22.41 -1.29
CA GLU A 106 -5.97 22.17 -2.73
C GLU A 106 -4.70 21.56 -3.35
N ASN A 107 -3.51 21.92 -2.87
CA ASN A 107 -2.27 21.36 -3.38
C ASN A 107 -2.08 19.91 -2.90
N LYS A 108 -2.40 19.61 -1.65
CA LYS A 108 -2.35 18.23 -1.12
C LYS A 108 -3.34 17.32 -1.84
N THR A 109 -4.57 17.78 -2.04
CA THR A 109 -5.62 17.00 -2.73
C THR A 109 -5.27 16.75 -4.19
N LYS A 110 -4.75 17.76 -4.91
CA LYS A 110 -4.22 17.59 -6.27
C LYS A 110 -3.03 16.64 -6.32
N SER A 111 -2.09 16.75 -5.39
CA SER A 111 -0.95 15.83 -5.28
C SER A 111 -1.40 14.38 -5.10
N ASN A 112 -2.39 14.16 -4.23
CA ASN A 112 -2.98 12.83 -4.01
C ASN A 112 -3.68 12.31 -5.26
N ARG A 113 -4.44 13.16 -5.95
CA ARG A 113 -5.09 12.81 -7.22
C ARG A 113 -4.09 12.36 -8.27
N LEU A 114 -2.97 13.10 -8.41
CA LEU A 114 -1.90 12.74 -9.33
C LEU A 114 -1.29 11.37 -9.01
N CYS A 115 -1.27 10.92 -7.75
CA CYS A 115 -0.81 9.56 -7.42
C CYS A 115 -1.69 8.49 -8.10
N PHE A 116 -3.01 8.60 -7.98
CA PHE A 116 -3.95 7.67 -8.62
C PHE A 116 -3.87 7.71 -10.15
N GLU A 117 -3.75 8.92 -10.71
CA GLU A 117 -3.60 9.09 -12.15
C GLU A 117 -2.30 8.46 -12.67
N SER A 118 -1.23 8.59 -11.89
CA SER A 118 0.08 8.00 -12.21
C SER A 118 0.05 6.47 -12.14
N GLU A 119 -0.62 5.87 -11.15
CA GLU A 119 -0.79 4.42 -11.11
C GLU A 119 -1.59 3.91 -12.33
N ARG A 120 -2.63 4.64 -12.75
CA ARG A 120 -3.36 4.33 -13.98
C ARG A 120 -2.45 4.42 -15.22
N LEU A 121 -1.61 5.45 -15.34
CA LEU A 121 -0.65 5.60 -16.44
C LEU A 121 0.40 4.46 -16.43
N SER A 122 0.85 4.05 -15.25
CA SER A 122 1.76 2.93 -15.07
C SER A 122 1.17 1.62 -15.59
N LEU A 123 -0.12 1.34 -15.31
CA LEU A 123 -0.84 0.20 -15.87
C LEU A 123 -0.95 0.26 -17.40
N GLN A 124 -0.96 1.46 -17.98
CA GLN A 124 -0.94 1.71 -19.42
C GLN A 124 0.48 1.67 -20.02
N LYS A 125 1.50 1.40 -19.20
CA LYS A 125 2.93 1.39 -19.57
C LYS A 125 3.45 2.75 -20.09
N GLN A 126 2.79 3.83 -19.69
CA GLN A 126 3.18 5.20 -20.02
C GLN A 126 4.20 5.71 -19.00
N THR A 127 5.42 5.17 -19.05
CA THR A 127 6.43 5.39 -18.00
C THR A 127 6.84 6.85 -17.86
N GLN A 128 7.04 7.58 -18.97
CA GLN A 128 7.48 8.98 -18.90
C GLN A 128 6.39 9.87 -18.32
N GLU A 129 5.15 9.71 -18.78
CA GLU A 129 3.99 10.44 -18.26
C GLU A 129 3.74 10.13 -16.78
N THR A 130 3.99 8.89 -16.35
CA THR A 130 3.94 8.50 -14.94
C THR A 130 4.96 9.28 -14.11
N ILE A 131 6.21 9.38 -14.58
CA ILE A 131 7.28 10.13 -13.89
C ILE A 131 6.93 11.61 -13.80
N ASP A 132 6.49 12.22 -14.90
CA ASP A 132 6.18 13.64 -14.95
C ASP A 132 4.99 13.99 -14.04
N SER A 133 3.96 13.14 -14.04
CA SER A 133 2.81 13.24 -13.15
C SER A 133 3.21 13.13 -11.67
N LEU A 134 4.07 12.17 -11.31
CA LEU A 134 4.55 12.00 -9.94
C LEU A 134 5.48 13.13 -9.49
N LYS A 135 6.34 13.64 -10.37
CA LYS A 135 7.16 14.83 -10.07
C LYS A 135 6.28 16.04 -9.75
N LYS A 136 5.24 16.27 -10.56
CA LYS A 136 4.25 17.33 -10.29
C LYS A 136 3.52 17.11 -8.96
N ALA A 137 3.20 15.85 -8.61
CA ALA A 137 2.61 15.52 -7.32
C ALA A 137 3.53 15.92 -6.15
N VAL A 138 4.83 15.60 -6.26
CA VAL A 138 5.84 15.97 -5.26
C VAL A 138 6.08 17.48 -5.21
N GLU A 139 6.04 18.19 -6.34
CA GLU A 139 6.13 19.66 -6.38
C GLU A 139 4.97 20.34 -5.66
N LEU A 140 3.74 19.83 -5.84
CA LEU A 140 2.55 20.35 -5.17
C LEU A 140 2.55 20.06 -3.66
N ASN A 141 3.05 18.89 -3.26
CA ASN A 141 3.17 18.51 -1.86
C ASN A 141 4.45 17.70 -1.63
N PRO A 142 5.55 18.35 -1.22
CA PRO A 142 6.82 17.69 -0.97
C PRO A 142 6.79 16.66 0.17
N ASP A 143 5.77 16.72 1.03
CA ASP A 143 5.59 15.81 2.16
C ASP A 143 4.66 14.63 1.82
N ASN A 144 4.21 14.49 0.57
CA ASN A 144 3.36 13.38 0.15
C ASN A 144 4.16 12.07 0.10
N SER A 145 4.12 11.32 1.20
CA SER A 145 4.79 10.02 1.32
C SER A 145 4.43 9.04 0.20
N THR A 146 3.17 9.04 -0.25
CA THR A 146 2.68 8.17 -1.34
C THR A 146 3.31 8.56 -2.67
N ALA A 147 3.30 9.85 -3.02
CA ALA A 147 3.92 10.34 -4.27
C ALA A 147 5.42 10.04 -4.32
N LEU A 148 6.12 10.29 -3.20
CA LEU A 148 7.55 9.98 -3.05
C LEU A 148 7.84 8.48 -3.22
N CYS A 149 7.04 7.61 -2.59
CA CYS A 149 7.18 6.16 -2.73
C CYS A 149 6.94 5.69 -4.16
N LEU A 150 5.88 6.17 -4.81
CA LEU A 150 5.54 5.81 -6.19
C LEU A 150 6.62 6.28 -7.16
N LEU A 151 7.17 7.48 -6.97
CA LEU A 151 8.25 7.99 -7.81
C LEU A 151 9.53 7.16 -7.65
N GLY A 152 9.89 6.81 -6.40
CA GLY A 152 10.95 5.85 -6.13
C GLY A 152 10.69 4.48 -6.79
N GLY A 153 9.44 4.04 -6.82
CA GLY A 153 8.95 2.85 -7.54
C GLY A 153 9.40 2.83 -9.00
N VAL A 154 8.93 3.81 -9.75
CA VAL A 154 9.16 3.91 -11.20
C VAL A 154 10.65 4.12 -11.52
N LEU A 155 11.36 4.92 -10.73
CA LEU A 155 12.80 5.12 -10.90
C LEU A 155 13.61 3.85 -10.65
N ASN A 156 13.21 3.03 -9.68
CA ASN A 156 13.85 1.74 -9.39
C ASN A 156 13.63 0.74 -10.54
N GLU A 157 12.46 0.74 -11.18
CA GLU A 157 12.22 -0.06 -12.39
C GLU A 157 13.17 0.32 -13.53
N GLN A 158 13.56 1.59 -13.62
CA GLN A 158 14.57 2.10 -14.56
C GLN A 158 16.02 1.91 -14.08
N SER A 159 16.24 1.26 -12.93
CA SER A 159 17.55 1.16 -12.27
C SER A 159 18.21 2.52 -12.00
N ASN A 160 17.42 3.59 -11.89
CA ASN A 160 17.92 4.92 -11.56
C ASN A 160 18.22 5.00 -10.04
N PRO A 161 19.46 5.31 -9.63
CA PRO A 161 19.84 5.39 -8.22
C PRO A 161 19.11 6.49 -7.42
N ASP A 162 18.54 7.50 -8.08
CA ASP A 162 17.76 8.56 -7.43
C ASP A 162 16.56 7.99 -6.66
N CYS A 163 16.09 6.78 -7.01
CA CYS A 163 15.00 6.11 -6.29
C CYS A 163 15.26 6.00 -4.79
N VAL A 164 16.52 5.81 -4.37
CA VAL A 164 16.89 5.68 -2.95
C VAL A 164 16.49 6.94 -2.18
N SER A 165 16.81 8.13 -2.70
CA SER A 165 16.47 9.40 -2.03
C SER A 165 14.96 9.59 -1.90
N TYR A 166 14.19 9.21 -2.93
CA TYR A 166 12.73 9.32 -2.88
C TYR A 166 12.11 8.34 -1.89
N TYR A 167 12.60 7.10 -1.81
CA TYR A 167 12.17 6.16 -0.78
C TYR A 167 12.53 6.63 0.63
N GLU A 168 13.75 7.14 0.85
CA GLU A 168 14.17 7.67 2.15
C GLU A 168 13.30 8.85 2.59
N LYS A 169 13.05 9.82 1.70
CA LYS A 169 12.11 10.92 1.96
C LYS A 169 10.69 10.42 2.23
N SER A 170 10.22 9.40 1.52
CA SER A 170 8.92 8.79 1.80
C SER A 170 8.87 8.23 3.24
N LEU A 171 9.93 7.54 3.67
CA LEU A 171 10.05 6.96 5.00
C LEU A 171 10.21 8.00 6.12
N GLU A 172 10.80 9.16 5.83
CA GLU A 172 10.79 10.30 6.76
C GLU A 172 9.36 10.80 7.06
N LYS A 173 8.46 10.72 6.08
CA LYS A 173 7.06 11.14 6.21
C LYS A 173 6.15 10.03 6.70
N ASN A 174 6.40 8.79 6.29
CA ASN A 174 5.70 7.60 6.74
C ASN A 174 6.67 6.44 6.99
N LYS A 175 7.13 6.33 8.24
CA LYS A 175 8.00 5.24 8.70
C LYS A 175 7.37 3.84 8.62
N ASN A 176 6.05 3.75 8.46
CA ASN A 176 5.33 2.49 8.34
C ASN A 176 5.10 2.10 6.87
N CYS A 177 5.69 2.81 5.89
CA CYS A 177 5.52 2.48 4.48
C CYS A 177 6.35 1.23 4.10
N TYR A 178 5.74 0.05 4.22
CA TYR A 178 6.41 -1.22 3.87
C TYR A 178 6.84 -1.27 2.39
N LEU A 179 6.09 -0.60 1.50
CA LEU A 179 6.40 -0.53 0.06
C LEU A 179 7.72 0.19 -0.21
N ALA A 180 8.04 1.25 0.54
CA ALA A 180 9.29 1.98 0.38
C ALA A 180 10.48 1.13 0.83
N TYR A 181 10.39 0.45 1.98
CA TYR A 181 11.40 -0.51 2.42
C TYR A 181 11.58 -1.67 1.42
N ARG A 182 10.48 -2.24 0.92
CA ARG A 182 10.54 -3.27 -0.13
C ARG A 182 11.22 -2.75 -1.40
N GLY A 183 10.91 -1.51 -1.80
CA GLY A 183 11.54 -0.82 -2.93
C GLY A 183 13.05 -0.70 -2.75
N LEU A 184 13.51 -0.19 -1.61
CA LEU A 184 14.93 -0.13 -1.26
C LEU A 184 15.58 -1.52 -1.27
N GLY A 185 14.93 -2.52 -0.68
CA GLY A 185 15.40 -3.91 -0.68
C GLY A 185 15.61 -4.45 -2.10
N ASN A 186 14.65 -4.22 -3.00
CA ASN A 186 14.73 -4.59 -4.41
C ASN A 186 15.86 -3.86 -5.14
N PHE A 187 16.03 -2.56 -4.89
CA PHE A 187 17.10 -1.77 -5.50
C PHE A 187 18.48 -2.31 -5.09
N TYR A 188 18.70 -2.52 -3.79
CA TYR A 188 19.97 -3.04 -3.30
C TYR A 188 20.23 -4.48 -3.75
N LEU A 189 19.19 -5.32 -3.87
CA LEU A 189 19.31 -6.66 -4.44
C LEU A 189 19.81 -6.60 -5.89
N LYS A 190 19.19 -5.78 -6.75
CA LYS A 190 19.63 -5.60 -8.16
C LYS A 190 21.10 -5.16 -8.26
N ASN A 191 21.56 -4.39 -7.29
CA ASN A 191 22.93 -3.87 -7.20
C ASN A 191 23.86 -4.75 -6.34
N GLN A 192 23.45 -5.97 -5.99
CA GLN A 192 24.23 -6.95 -5.20
C GLN A 192 24.71 -6.42 -3.83
N GLN A 193 24.06 -5.40 -3.28
CA GLN A 193 24.32 -4.87 -1.93
C GLN A 193 23.50 -5.67 -0.91
N PHE A 194 23.89 -6.93 -0.70
CA PHE A 194 23.10 -7.91 0.04
C PHE A 194 22.76 -7.50 1.48
N ASP A 195 23.70 -6.92 2.23
CA ASP A 195 23.44 -6.49 3.62
C ASP A 195 22.37 -5.40 3.71
N LYS A 196 22.40 -4.41 2.80
CA LYS A 196 21.38 -3.36 2.74
C LYS A 196 20.04 -3.92 2.27
N SER A 197 20.08 -4.86 1.34
CA SER A 197 18.87 -5.51 0.83
C SER A 197 18.15 -6.29 1.94
N GLU A 198 18.88 -7.12 2.67
CA GLU A 198 18.35 -7.91 3.80
C GLU A 198 17.74 -7.01 4.88
N LYS A 199 18.45 -5.93 5.26
CA LYS A 199 17.97 -4.97 6.27
C LYS A 199 16.64 -4.35 5.85
N ASN A 200 16.54 -3.90 4.61
CA ASN A 200 15.32 -3.25 4.12
C ASN A 200 14.15 -4.24 3.97
N TYR A 201 14.39 -5.46 3.48
CA TYR A 201 13.35 -6.48 3.48
C TYR A 201 12.89 -6.87 4.89
N THR A 202 13.80 -6.91 5.85
CA THR A 202 13.47 -7.21 7.25
C THR A 202 12.56 -6.14 7.84
N HIS A 203 12.87 -4.85 7.66
CA HIS A 203 11.98 -3.77 8.10
C HIS A 203 10.59 -3.81 7.43
N ALA A 204 10.53 -4.10 6.13
CA ALA A 204 9.25 -4.27 5.44
C ALA A 204 8.43 -5.42 6.03
N ILE A 205 9.07 -6.54 6.41
CA ILE A 205 8.44 -7.70 7.05
C ILE A 205 7.99 -7.38 8.48
N GLU A 206 8.77 -6.62 9.26
CA GLU A 206 8.40 -6.19 10.62
C GLU A 206 7.13 -5.33 10.63
N ILE A 207 6.94 -4.50 9.59
CA ILE A 207 5.72 -3.72 9.40
C ILE A 207 4.59 -4.63 8.93
N ASN A 208 4.86 -5.43 7.89
CA ASN A 208 3.88 -6.29 7.26
C ASN A 208 4.45 -7.69 6.93
N ASP A 209 4.08 -8.66 7.74
CA ASP A 209 4.64 -10.01 7.73
C ASP A 209 3.90 -11.00 6.82
N ASN A 210 2.80 -10.63 6.17
CA ASN A 210 1.94 -11.63 5.51
C ASN A 210 1.31 -11.18 4.18
N ARG A 211 1.27 -9.87 3.90
CA ARG A 211 0.55 -9.32 2.74
C ARG A 211 1.24 -9.58 1.42
N PHE A 212 2.57 -9.58 1.42
CA PHE A 212 3.37 -9.79 0.21
C PHE A 212 4.38 -10.92 0.42
N GLY A 213 3.90 -12.15 0.35
CA GLY A 213 4.75 -13.36 0.45
C GLY A 213 6.04 -13.32 -0.37
N PRO A 214 6.09 -12.78 -1.61
CA PRO A 214 7.33 -12.75 -2.38
C PRO A 214 8.48 -11.93 -1.76
N ILE A 215 8.22 -11.10 -0.72
CA ILE A 215 9.32 -10.45 0.02
C ILE A 215 10.21 -11.47 0.72
N TYR A 216 9.63 -12.54 1.26
CA TYR A 216 10.36 -13.62 1.91
C TYR A 216 11.24 -14.35 0.91
N LYS A 217 10.72 -14.64 -0.29
CA LYS A 217 11.54 -15.23 -1.37
C LYS A 217 12.74 -14.35 -1.71
N ASN A 218 12.54 -13.04 -1.84
CA ASN A 218 13.64 -12.12 -2.14
C ASN A 218 14.67 -12.06 -1.01
N ARG A 219 14.24 -12.00 0.25
CA ARG A 219 15.15 -12.03 1.41
C ARG A 219 15.88 -13.37 1.55
N GLY A 220 15.19 -14.48 1.29
CA GLY A 220 15.78 -15.83 1.27
C GLY A 220 16.88 -15.94 0.21
N TYR A 221 16.66 -15.40 -0.99
CA TYR A 221 17.70 -15.32 -2.01
C TYR A 221 18.89 -14.47 -1.54
N VAL A 222 18.65 -13.29 -0.96
CA VAL A 222 19.73 -12.44 -0.42
C VAL A 222 20.55 -13.19 0.64
N ARG A 223 19.89 -13.87 1.58
CA ARG A 223 20.53 -14.65 2.64
C ARG A 223 21.32 -15.84 2.10
N GLN A 224 20.83 -16.49 1.06
CA GLN A 224 21.58 -17.52 0.35
C GLN A 224 22.87 -16.97 -0.27
N GLN A 225 22.84 -15.79 -0.88
CA GLN A 225 24.05 -15.12 -1.40
C GLN A 225 25.04 -14.74 -0.30
N GLN A 226 24.55 -14.52 0.93
CA GLN A 226 25.38 -14.27 2.12
C GLN A 226 25.82 -15.55 2.85
N ASN A 227 25.52 -16.74 2.32
CA ASN A 227 25.75 -18.05 2.96
C ASN A 227 24.97 -18.29 4.27
N LYS A 228 23.90 -17.53 4.53
CA LYS A 228 22.98 -17.69 5.67
C LYS A 228 21.90 -18.72 5.35
N MET A 229 22.32 -19.99 5.19
CA MET A 229 21.46 -21.03 4.61
C MET A 229 20.25 -21.39 5.49
N ASN A 230 20.39 -21.37 6.82
CA ASN A 230 19.27 -21.68 7.72
C ASN A 230 18.19 -20.60 7.65
N GLU A 231 18.59 -19.33 7.71
CA GLU A 231 17.67 -18.19 7.60
C GLU A 231 17.03 -18.10 6.22
N ALA A 232 17.74 -18.51 5.16
CA ALA A 232 17.18 -18.62 3.81
C ALA A 232 16.09 -19.70 3.72
N LYS A 233 16.28 -20.86 4.36
CA LYS A 233 15.26 -21.92 4.43
C LYS A 233 13.98 -21.43 5.12
N GLU A 234 14.11 -20.75 6.25
CA GLU A 234 12.97 -20.17 6.99
C GLU A 234 12.17 -19.17 6.12
N ASP A 235 12.88 -18.35 5.34
CA ASP A 235 12.27 -17.40 4.42
C ASP A 235 11.53 -18.11 3.27
N TYR A 236 12.12 -19.13 2.65
CA TYR A 236 11.45 -19.89 1.60
C TYR A 236 10.23 -20.66 2.11
N GLN A 237 10.28 -21.20 3.33
CA GLN A 237 9.11 -21.79 4.00
C GLN A 237 8.00 -20.75 4.22
N SER A 238 8.37 -19.55 4.66
CA SER A 238 7.44 -18.44 4.84
C SER A 238 6.82 -17.99 3.51
N TYR A 239 7.61 -17.91 2.43
CA TYR A 239 7.09 -17.65 1.09
C TYR A 239 6.01 -18.65 0.68
N ILE A 240 6.27 -19.94 0.84
CA ILE A 240 5.32 -21.01 0.51
C ILE A 240 4.04 -20.92 1.35
N LYS A 241 4.17 -20.56 2.63
CA LYS A 241 3.03 -20.36 3.54
C LYS A 241 2.15 -19.18 3.10
N PHE A 242 2.76 -18.05 2.73
CA PHE A 242 2.05 -16.82 2.43
C PHE A 242 1.64 -16.67 0.95
N THR A 243 2.18 -17.48 0.06
CA THR A 243 1.81 -17.53 -1.37
C THR A 243 1.53 -18.98 -1.78
N PRO A 244 0.44 -19.59 -1.27
CA PRO A 244 0.18 -21.01 -1.47
C PRO A 244 -0.01 -21.40 -2.94
N ASN A 245 -0.46 -20.45 -3.77
CA ASN A 245 -0.73 -20.63 -5.20
C ASN A 245 0.41 -20.12 -6.11
N ALA A 246 1.62 -19.91 -5.56
CA ALA A 246 2.77 -19.44 -6.34
C ALA A 246 3.11 -20.41 -7.48
N LYS A 247 3.27 -19.89 -8.70
CA LYS A 247 3.63 -20.70 -9.89
C LYS A 247 4.98 -21.41 -9.74
N ASP A 248 5.91 -20.80 -9.04
CA ASP A 248 7.26 -21.30 -8.77
C ASP A 248 7.37 -22.11 -7.47
N ARG A 249 6.25 -22.35 -6.76
CA ARG A 249 6.22 -23.09 -5.49
C ARG A 249 6.99 -24.41 -5.54
N GLY A 250 6.71 -25.24 -6.56
CA GLY A 250 7.36 -26.55 -6.69
C GLY A 250 8.87 -26.46 -6.93
N MET A 251 9.37 -25.35 -7.48
CA MET A 251 10.82 -25.13 -7.60
C MET A 251 11.43 -24.78 -6.23
N ILE A 252 10.76 -23.93 -5.45
CA ILE A 252 11.20 -23.57 -4.11
C ILE A 252 11.17 -24.78 -3.16
N GLU A 253 10.14 -25.63 -3.24
CA GLU A 253 10.04 -26.86 -2.45
C GLU A 253 11.19 -27.84 -2.76
N ARG A 254 11.61 -27.96 -4.03
CA ARG A 254 12.79 -28.77 -4.39
C ARG A 254 14.08 -28.17 -3.85
N ALA A 255 14.27 -26.86 -4.03
CA ALA A 255 15.44 -26.16 -3.51
C ALA A 255 15.57 -26.32 -1.99
N LEU A 256 14.45 -26.25 -1.25
CA LEU A 256 14.42 -26.48 0.19
C LEU A 256 14.84 -27.89 0.61
N ASN A 257 14.56 -28.92 -0.20
CA ASN A 257 14.98 -30.29 0.08
C ASN A 257 16.47 -30.53 -0.21
N GLU A 258 17.07 -29.69 -1.06
CA GLU A 258 18.48 -29.79 -1.48
C GLU A 258 19.43 -28.95 -0.61
N MET A 259 18.91 -27.91 0.05
CA MET A 259 19.65 -27.08 1.00
C MET A 259 19.87 -27.79 2.34
#